data_AF-F9ZWM6-F1
#
_entry.id   AF-F9ZWM6-F1
#
_cell.length_a   1.000
_cell.length_b   1.000
_cell.length_c   1.000
_cell.angle_alpha   90.00
_cell.angle_beta   90.00
_cell.angle_gamma   90.00
#
_symmetry.space_group_name_H-M   'P 1'
#
loop_
_entity.id
_entity.type
_entity.pdbx_description
1 polymer ?
#
loop_
_entity_poly.entity_id
_entity_poly.type
_entity_poly.pdbx_seq_one_letter_code
_entity_poly.pdbx_strand_id
1 'polypeptide(L)'
;MGKRDFTTDDATTRDLLLYGRDHIKAAITLAKTNDASLYDSAAFLYHLGLEMILKTILLHESGKFQDEHKLVVLAENINKYKNGLISNGLMTKYDALDQFWNIKYPNRKIPVEIGDDDFIEFENMINATWELVAVDVRESIFQHEESKFFDTEVVEKGGRILMERPIL
;
A
#
# COMPACT_ATOMS: atom_id res chain seq x y z
N MET A 1 16.46 -9.49 -18.58
CA MET A 1 15.34 -8.63 -19.02
C MET A 1 15.21 -7.50 -18.01
N GLY A 2 15.18 -6.25 -18.45
CA GLY A 2 14.96 -5.11 -17.55
C GLY A 2 13.55 -5.13 -16.98
N LYS A 3 13.35 -4.54 -15.80
CA LYS A 3 12.01 -4.29 -15.25
C LYS A 3 11.26 -3.30 -16.15
N ARG A 4 9.95 -3.48 -16.28
CA ARG A 4 9.08 -2.54 -17.00
C ARG A 4 8.93 -1.25 -16.20
N ASP A 5 8.90 -0.12 -16.89
CA ASP A 5 8.44 1.16 -16.34
C ASP A 5 6.94 1.29 -16.58
N PHE A 6 6.20 1.73 -15.56
CA PHE A 6 4.79 2.12 -15.63
C PHE A 6 4.68 3.64 -15.59
N THR A 7 3.76 4.20 -16.36
CA THR A 7 3.53 5.66 -16.45
C THR A 7 2.07 6.02 -16.18
N THR A 8 1.71 7.29 -16.36
CA THR A 8 0.32 7.77 -16.26
C THR A 8 -0.62 7.16 -17.30
N ASP A 9 -0.08 6.57 -18.37
CA ASP A 9 -0.87 5.85 -19.38
C ASP A 9 -1.33 4.47 -18.84
N ASP A 10 -0.59 3.91 -17.88
CA ASP A 10 -0.87 2.60 -17.28
C ASP A 10 -1.73 2.72 -16.01
N ALA A 11 -1.52 3.77 -15.20
CA ALA A 11 -2.25 4.00 -13.96
C ALA A 11 -2.21 5.48 -13.57
N THR A 12 -3.26 5.97 -12.91
CA THR A 12 -3.26 7.31 -12.32
C THR A 12 -2.76 7.27 -10.86
N THR A 13 -2.25 8.40 -10.35
CA THR A 13 -1.89 8.54 -8.92
C THR A 13 -3.10 8.32 -8.02
N ARG A 14 -4.28 8.81 -8.44
CA ARG A 14 -5.56 8.59 -7.76
C ARG A 14 -5.89 7.10 -7.66
N ASP A 15 -5.80 6.36 -8.77
CA ASP A 15 -6.08 4.93 -8.78
C ASP A 15 -5.13 4.19 -7.85
N LEU A 16 -3.82 4.40 -7.97
CA LEU A 16 -2.84 3.74 -7.10
C LEU A 16 -3.12 4.03 -5.63
N LEU A 17 -3.42 5.29 -5.28
CA LEU A 17 -3.72 5.65 -3.89
C LEU A 17 -4.99 4.98 -3.38
N LEU A 18 -6.05 4.91 -4.20
CA LEU A 18 -7.29 4.17 -3.87
C LEU A 18 -7.04 2.67 -3.70
N TYR A 19 -6.25 2.06 -4.58
CA TYR A 19 -5.84 0.67 -4.42
C TYR A 19 -5.09 0.46 -3.11
N GLY A 20 -4.11 1.31 -2.81
CA GLY A 20 -3.36 1.26 -1.56
C GLY A 20 -4.25 1.37 -0.33
N ARG A 21 -5.13 2.38 -0.29
CA ARG A 21 -6.13 2.59 0.77
C ARG A 21 -6.99 1.35 0.98
N ASP A 22 -7.54 0.79 -0.08
CA ASP A 22 -8.49 -0.32 0.05
C ASP A 22 -7.79 -1.63 0.46
N HIS A 23 -6.54 -1.85 0.03
CA HIS A 23 -5.73 -2.97 0.53
C HIS A 23 -5.48 -2.83 2.03
N ILE A 24 -5.13 -1.62 2.49
CA ILE A 24 -4.93 -1.33 3.92
C ILE A 24 -6.22 -1.54 4.71
N LYS A 25 -7.37 -1.05 4.20
CA LYS A 25 -8.68 -1.29 4.83
C LYS A 25 -8.96 -2.78 5.00
N ALA A 26 -8.77 -3.56 3.93
CA ALA A 26 -8.94 -5.01 3.97
C ALA A 26 -7.98 -5.67 4.96
N ALA A 27 -6.71 -5.24 4.99
CA ALA A 27 -5.71 -5.71 5.94
C ALA A 27 -6.15 -5.47 7.40
N ILE A 28 -6.59 -4.26 7.72
CA ILE A 28 -7.11 -3.89 9.05
C ILE A 28 -8.32 -4.75 9.42
N THR A 29 -9.24 -4.97 8.48
CA THR A 29 -10.42 -5.84 8.73
C THR A 29 -10.00 -7.26 9.09
N LEU A 30 -9.02 -7.84 8.39
CA LEU A 30 -8.52 -9.19 8.68
C LEU A 30 -7.75 -9.24 10.00
N ALA A 31 -6.90 -8.26 10.28
CA ALA A 31 -6.11 -8.18 11.50
C ALA A 31 -6.97 -8.02 12.76
N LYS A 32 -8.17 -7.43 12.65
CA LYS A 32 -9.11 -7.27 13.77
C LYS A 32 -9.96 -8.51 14.06
N THR A 33 -9.83 -9.57 13.27
CA THR A 33 -10.54 -10.83 13.55
C THR A 33 -9.82 -11.61 14.66
N ASN A 34 -10.54 -12.46 15.38
CA ASN A 34 -9.92 -13.39 16.34
C ASN A 34 -9.33 -14.65 15.67
N ASP A 35 -9.25 -14.68 14.33
CA ASP A 35 -8.78 -15.83 13.57
C ASP A 35 -7.35 -15.60 13.07
N ALA A 36 -6.39 -16.13 13.82
CA ALA A 36 -4.96 -16.02 13.51
C ALA A 36 -4.59 -16.62 12.13
N SER A 37 -5.42 -17.49 11.54
CA SER A 37 -5.17 -18.02 10.19
C SER A 37 -5.26 -16.95 9.10
N LEU A 38 -5.82 -15.77 9.41
CA LEU A 38 -5.95 -14.64 8.49
C LEU A 38 -4.77 -13.67 8.58
N TYR A 39 -3.86 -13.83 9.54
CA TYR A 39 -2.79 -12.85 9.81
C TYR A 39 -1.81 -12.72 8.65
N ASP A 40 -1.42 -13.84 8.01
CA ASP A 40 -0.56 -13.80 6.82
C ASP A 40 -1.22 -12.99 5.70
N SER A 41 -2.52 -13.18 5.50
CA SER A 41 -3.27 -12.43 4.48
C SER A 41 -3.36 -10.94 4.83
N ALA A 42 -3.53 -10.61 6.11
CA ALA A 42 -3.49 -9.23 6.58
C ALA A 42 -2.13 -8.59 6.32
N ALA A 43 -1.03 -9.23 6.72
CA ALA A 43 0.34 -8.72 6.52
C ALA A 43 0.65 -8.48 5.05
N PHE A 44 0.26 -9.42 4.18
CA PHE A 44 0.45 -9.30 2.74
C PHE A 44 -0.30 -8.08 2.18
N LEU A 45 -1.52 -7.84 2.65
CA LEU A 45 -2.32 -6.68 2.23
C LEU A 45 -1.77 -5.36 2.78
N TYR A 46 -1.19 -5.34 3.98
CA TYR A 46 -0.45 -4.18 4.49
C TYR A 46 0.73 -3.84 3.59
N HIS A 47 1.54 -4.84 3.23
CA HIS A 47 2.67 -4.68 2.32
C HIS A 47 2.21 -4.12 0.96
N LEU A 48 1.23 -4.77 0.32
CA LEU A 48 0.70 -4.32 -0.97
C LEU A 48 0.09 -2.92 -0.90
N GLY A 49 -0.58 -2.59 0.20
CA GLY A 49 -1.12 -1.26 0.46
C GLY A 49 -0.05 -0.18 0.46
N LEU A 50 1.03 -0.40 1.22
CA LEU A 50 2.18 0.49 1.26
C LEU A 50 2.92 0.56 -0.09
N GLU A 51 3.04 -0.56 -0.79
CA GLU A 51 3.62 -0.61 -2.13
C GLU A 51 2.90 0.36 -3.07
N MET A 52 1.57 0.35 -3.07
CA MET A 52 0.77 1.25 -3.90
C MET A 52 0.93 2.72 -3.51
N ILE A 53 1.04 3.03 -2.21
CA ILE A 53 1.29 4.41 -1.75
C ILE A 53 2.67 4.89 -2.22
N LEU A 54 3.72 4.08 -2.07
CA LEU A 54 5.07 4.46 -2.53
C LEU A 54 5.12 4.62 -4.05
N LYS A 55 4.43 3.76 -4.80
CA LYS A 55 4.30 3.89 -6.26
C LYS A 55 3.51 5.15 -6.65
N THR A 56 2.51 5.54 -5.87
CA THR A 56 1.80 6.82 -6.04
C THR A 56 2.78 8.00 -5.93
N ILE A 57 3.64 8.00 -4.90
CA ILE A 57 4.66 9.04 -4.71
C ILE A 57 5.64 9.05 -5.90
N LEU A 58 6.17 7.90 -6.30
CA LEU A 58 7.08 7.82 -7.46
C LEU A 58 6.46 8.32 -8.76
N LEU A 59 5.22 7.92 -9.03
CA LEU A 59 4.48 8.34 -10.21
C LEU A 59 4.26 9.86 -10.20
N HIS A 60 3.86 10.42 -9.06
CA HIS A 60 3.68 11.85 -8.88
C HIS A 60 4.99 12.63 -9.11
N GLU A 61 6.08 12.18 -8.51
CA GLU A 61 7.34 12.94 -8.50
C GLU A 61 8.20 12.77 -9.75
N SER A 62 8.08 11.63 -10.45
CA SER A 62 8.94 11.30 -11.58
C SER A 62 8.20 10.96 -12.87
N GLY A 63 6.86 10.92 -12.83
CA GLY A 63 6.02 10.52 -13.96
C GLY A 63 6.02 9.02 -14.26
N LYS A 64 6.74 8.21 -13.47
CA LYS A 64 6.82 6.76 -13.65
C LYS A 64 7.24 6.00 -12.39
N PHE A 65 7.10 4.68 -12.42
CA PHE A 65 7.68 3.77 -11.44
C PHE A 65 8.05 2.43 -12.08
N GLN A 66 8.98 1.68 -11.48
CA GLN A 66 9.39 0.36 -11.98
C GLN A 66 8.49 -0.75 -11.45
N ASP A 67 8.45 -1.87 -12.17
CA ASP A 67 7.92 -3.15 -11.72
C ASP A 67 8.75 -3.74 -10.56
N GLU A 68 8.62 -3.10 -9.40
CA GLU A 68 9.26 -3.41 -8.14
C GLU A 68 8.20 -3.52 -7.05
N HIS A 69 8.40 -4.47 -6.14
CA HIS A 69 7.50 -4.75 -5.03
C HIS A 69 8.18 -4.55 -3.68
N LYS A 70 9.52 -4.51 -3.64
CA LYS A 70 10.25 -4.24 -2.40
C LYS A 70 10.08 -2.79 -1.99
N LEU A 71 9.46 -2.56 -0.84
CA LEU A 71 9.22 -1.26 -0.24
C LEU A 71 10.52 -0.49 -0.05
N VAL A 72 11.59 -1.16 0.40
CA VAL A 72 12.90 -0.51 0.59
C VAL A 72 13.45 0.04 -0.72
N VAL A 73 13.31 -0.70 -1.83
CA VAL A 73 13.80 -0.27 -3.14
C VAL A 73 12.95 0.89 -3.70
N LEU A 74 11.62 0.84 -3.51
CA LEU A 74 10.74 1.94 -3.88
C LEU A 74 11.09 3.21 -3.11
N ALA A 75 11.36 3.09 -1.81
CA ALA A 75 11.75 4.20 -0.95
C ALA A 75 13.12 4.79 -1.30
N GLU A 76 14.11 3.96 -1.63
CA GLU A 76 15.39 4.43 -2.19
C GLU A 76 15.19 5.22 -3.47
N ASN A 77 14.32 4.75 -4.36
CA ASN A 77 14.01 5.46 -5.59
C ASN A 77 13.34 6.81 -5.31
N ILE A 78 12.42 6.89 -4.35
CA ILE A 78 11.82 8.17 -3.91
C ILE A 78 12.91 9.11 -3.41
N ASN A 79 13.81 8.63 -2.54
CA ASN A 79 14.89 9.45 -1.99
C ASN A 79 15.87 9.97 -3.05
N LYS A 80 16.04 9.28 -4.19
CA LYS A 80 16.82 9.79 -5.33
C LYS A 80 16.16 11.00 -5.99
N TYR A 81 14.82 11.08 -6.02
CA TYR A 81 14.06 12.21 -6.59
C TYR A 81 13.80 13.32 -5.57
N LYS A 82 13.57 12.96 -4.31
CA LYS A 82 13.31 13.86 -3.19
C LYS A 82 14.32 13.60 -2.10
N ASN A 83 15.43 14.33 -2.18
CA ASN A 83 16.61 14.18 -1.33
C ASN A 83 16.26 13.94 0.16
N GLY A 84 16.28 12.68 0.59
CA GLY A 84 16.04 12.26 1.97
C GLY A 84 14.60 12.44 2.49
N LEU A 85 13.59 12.45 1.62
CA LEU A 85 12.18 12.53 2.04
C LEU A 85 11.79 11.41 3.01
N ILE A 86 12.28 10.20 2.77
CA ILE A 86 12.07 9.03 3.62
C ILE A 86 13.25 8.88 4.56
N SER A 87 12.98 8.95 5.86
CA SER A 87 14.01 8.80 6.90
C SER A 87 14.57 7.38 6.98
N ASN A 88 15.80 7.25 7.48
CA ASN A 88 16.43 5.94 7.72
C ASN A 88 15.61 5.06 8.68
N GLY A 89 14.92 5.66 9.65
CA GLY A 89 14.05 4.91 10.56
C GLY A 89 12.87 4.25 9.82
N LEU A 90 12.25 4.97 8.88
CA LEU A 90 11.16 4.43 8.07
C LEU A 90 11.67 3.41 7.04
N MET A 91 12.88 3.61 6.49
CA MET A 91 13.56 2.63 5.63
C MET A 91 13.73 1.27 6.32
N THR A 92 14.24 1.24 7.55
CA THR A 92 14.40 0.00 8.32
C THR A 92 13.07 -0.71 8.53
N LYS A 93 12.00 0.05 8.76
CA LYS A 93 10.66 -0.51 8.90
C LYS A 93 10.13 -1.11 7.59
N TYR A 94 10.39 -0.47 6.44
CA TYR A 94 10.06 -1.03 5.13
C TYR A 94 10.79 -2.34 4.85
N ASP A 95 12.09 -2.43 5.17
CA ASP A 95 12.86 -3.66 5.02
C ASP A 95 12.31 -4.80 5.89
N ALA A 96 11.92 -4.50 7.13
CA ALA A 96 11.23 -5.45 7.99
C ALA A 96 9.90 -5.92 7.40
N LEU A 97 9.09 -5.02 6.83
CA LEU A 97 7.82 -5.39 6.21
C LEU A 97 7.99 -6.17 4.89
N ASP A 98 9.08 -5.95 4.16
CA ASP A 98 9.39 -6.65 2.91
C ASP A 98 9.54 -8.18 3.11
N GLN A 99 9.82 -8.65 4.33
CA GLN A 99 9.84 -10.09 4.61
C GLN A 99 8.45 -10.73 4.38
N PHE A 100 7.37 -9.98 4.62
CA PHE A 100 6.00 -10.46 4.48
C PHE A 100 5.57 -10.61 3.02
N TRP A 101 6.28 -10.03 2.05
CA TRP A 101 6.05 -10.29 0.62
C TRP A 101 6.17 -11.79 0.27
N ASN A 102 6.99 -12.53 1.02
CA ASN A 102 7.26 -13.94 0.76
C ASN A 102 6.23 -14.90 1.38
N ILE A 103 5.32 -14.44 2.24
CA ILE A 103 4.35 -15.32 2.94
C ILE A 103 3.31 -15.92 2.01
N LYS A 104 3.20 -15.42 0.77
CA LYS A 104 2.40 -16.02 -0.31
C LYS A 104 2.77 -17.48 -0.60
N TYR A 105 3.96 -17.93 -0.20
CA TYR A 105 4.38 -19.32 -0.31
C TYR A 105 4.93 -19.83 1.03
N PRO A 106 4.51 -21.02 1.49
CA PRO A 106 5.07 -21.61 2.69
C PRO A 106 6.59 -21.82 2.57
N ASN A 107 7.37 -21.24 3.48
CA ASN A 107 8.81 -21.47 3.57
C ASN A 107 9.17 -22.11 4.91
N ARG A 108 9.23 -23.45 4.93
CA ARG A 108 9.54 -24.20 6.16
C ARG A 108 10.95 -23.99 6.70
N LYS A 109 11.88 -23.48 5.89
CA LYS A 109 13.27 -23.24 6.32
C LYS A 109 13.43 -21.91 7.05
N ILE A 110 12.61 -20.93 6.68
CA ILE A 110 12.62 -19.57 7.21
C ILE A 110 11.16 -19.16 7.35
N PRO A 111 10.45 -19.66 8.38
CA PRO A 111 9.09 -19.22 8.64
C PRO A 111 9.12 -17.73 9.01
N VAL A 112 8.12 -17.00 8.54
CA VAL A 112 7.87 -15.65 9.00
C VAL A 112 6.78 -15.76 10.05
N GLU A 113 7.05 -15.26 11.25
CA GLU A 113 6.06 -15.17 12.32
C GLU A 113 5.43 -13.78 12.29
N ILE A 114 4.14 -13.72 12.64
CA ILE A 114 3.40 -12.47 12.76
C ILE A 114 2.50 -12.52 13.98
N GLY A 115 2.45 -11.42 14.72
CA GLY A 115 1.57 -11.23 15.86
C GLY A 115 0.96 -9.83 15.92
N ASP A 116 0.22 -9.58 16.99
CA ASP A 116 -0.55 -8.34 17.17
C ASP A 116 0.33 -7.09 17.21
N ASP A 117 1.53 -7.20 17.80
CA ASP A 117 2.49 -6.10 17.91
C ASP A 117 2.99 -5.63 16.52
N ASP A 118 3.08 -6.55 15.54
CA ASP A 118 3.47 -6.21 14.17
C ASP A 118 2.42 -5.31 13.50
N PHE A 119 1.13 -5.57 13.73
CA PHE A 119 0.06 -4.77 13.13
C PHE A 119 0.03 -3.34 13.66
N ILE A 120 0.36 -3.13 14.94
CA ILE A 120 0.51 -1.78 15.52
C ILE A 120 1.63 -1.02 14.80
N GLU A 121 2.75 -1.68 14.53
CA GLU A 121 3.84 -1.09 13.77
C GLU A 121 3.45 -0.79 12.31
N PHE A 122 2.69 -1.67 11.66
CA PHE A 122 2.22 -1.43 10.29
C PHE A 122 1.30 -0.21 10.21
N GLU A 123 0.39 -0.02 11.16
CA GLU A 123 -0.46 1.17 11.22
C GLU A 123 0.36 2.46 11.39
N ASN A 124 1.37 2.44 12.26
CA ASN A 124 2.31 3.56 12.42
C ASN A 124 3.07 3.87 11.14
N MET A 125 3.52 2.83 10.42
CA MET A 125 4.20 2.97 9.13
C MET A 125 3.28 3.56 8.06
N ILE A 126 2.01 3.13 8.00
CA ILE A 126 1.02 3.67 7.06
C ILE A 126 0.84 5.16 7.30
N ASN A 127 0.60 5.57 8.55
CA ASN A 127 0.41 6.98 8.88
C ASN A 127 1.64 7.80 8.47
N ALA A 128 2.84 7.33 8.80
CA ALA A 128 4.08 7.99 8.41
C ALA A 128 4.25 8.09 6.88
N THR A 129 3.91 7.04 6.14
CA THR A 129 4.01 6.99 4.67
C THR A 129 2.95 7.87 4.01
N TRP A 130 1.74 7.91 4.57
CA TRP A 130 0.63 8.72 4.09
C TRP A 130 0.94 10.21 4.16
N GLU A 131 1.62 10.66 5.21
CA GLU A 131 2.06 12.06 5.34
C GLU A 131 3.11 12.48 4.29
N LEU A 132 3.75 11.53 3.60
CA LEU A 132 4.67 11.82 2.50
C LEU A 132 3.95 12.04 1.16
N VAL A 133 2.68 11.65 1.05
CA VAL A 133 1.90 11.86 -0.17
C VAL A 133 1.54 13.34 -0.30
N ALA A 134 1.80 13.90 -1.48
CA ALA A 134 1.48 15.30 -1.78
C ALA A 134 0.00 15.59 -1.50
N VAL A 135 -0.28 16.78 -0.94
CA VAL A 135 -1.63 17.15 -0.44
C VAL A 135 -2.68 17.08 -1.54
N ASP A 136 -2.38 17.61 -2.73
CA ASP A 136 -3.26 17.58 -3.89
C ASP A 136 -3.58 16.15 -4.34
N VAL A 137 -2.60 15.23 -4.26
CA VAL A 137 -2.82 13.81 -4.56
C VAL A 137 -3.70 13.16 -3.49
N ARG A 138 -3.50 13.47 -2.20
CA ARG A 138 -4.37 12.98 -1.11
C ARG A 138 -5.80 13.50 -1.27
N GLU A 139 -5.97 14.77 -1.63
CA GLU A 139 -7.29 15.38 -1.82
C GLU A 139 -8.04 14.80 -3.04
N SER A 140 -7.32 14.34 -4.07
CA SER A 140 -7.91 13.76 -5.29
C SER A 140 -8.80 12.53 -5.04
N ILE A 141 -8.58 11.80 -3.94
CA ILE A 141 -9.43 10.65 -3.58
C ILE A 141 -10.66 11.07 -2.76
N PHE A 142 -10.68 12.28 -2.19
CA PHE A 142 -11.80 12.81 -1.40
C PHE A 142 -12.72 13.74 -2.19
N GLN A 143 -12.23 14.38 -3.26
CA GLN A 143 -13.02 15.31 -4.10
C GLN A 143 -14.25 14.69 -4.79
N HIS A 144 -14.37 13.35 -4.78
CA HIS A 144 -15.54 12.61 -5.29
C HIS A 144 -16.25 11.76 -4.22
N GLU A 145 -15.75 11.76 -2.99
CA GLU A 145 -16.33 11.05 -1.86
C GLU A 145 -16.65 12.11 -0.79
N GLU A 146 -17.90 12.59 -0.68
CA GLU A 146 -18.39 13.40 0.47
C GLU A 146 -18.43 12.58 1.79
N SER A 147 -17.56 11.60 1.90
CA SER A 147 -17.71 10.43 2.71
C SER A 147 -16.40 10.27 3.45
N LYS A 148 -16.49 10.19 4.78
CA LYS A 148 -15.36 9.86 5.66
C LYS A 148 -14.68 8.61 5.11
N PHE A 149 -13.46 8.33 5.54
CA PHE A 149 -12.62 7.18 5.11
C PHE A 149 -13.34 5.81 4.99
N PHE A 150 -14.61 5.63 5.39
CA PHE A 150 -15.38 4.39 5.35
C PHE A 150 -16.76 4.42 4.67
N ASP A 151 -17.22 5.51 4.04
CA ASP A 151 -18.59 5.52 3.48
C ASP A 151 -18.66 4.97 2.04
N THR A 152 -19.75 4.25 1.77
CA THR A 152 -19.91 3.29 0.65
C THR A 152 -21.02 3.71 -0.31
N GLU A 153 -20.66 4.48 -1.35
CA GLU A 153 -21.47 4.58 -2.56
C GLU A 153 -20.59 4.26 -3.76
N VAL A 154 -21.16 3.53 -4.74
CA VAL A 154 -20.59 3.08 -6.03
C VAL A 154 -19.14 3.52 -6.27
N VAL A 155 -18.20 2.59 -6.11
CA VAL A 155 -16.76 2.90 -6.18
C VAL A 155 -16.24 2.69 -7.60
N GLU A 156 -15.93 3.79 -8.30
CA GLU A 156 -15.11 3.76 -9.51
C GLU A 156 -13.63 3.59 -9.15
N LYS A 157 -12.98 2.56 -9.73
CA LYS A 157 -11.61 2.18 -9.38
C LYS A 157 -10.87 1.56 -10.55
N GLY A 158 -9.81 2.21 -11.05
CA GLY A 158 -9.02 1.71 -12.18
C GLY A 158 -9.85 1.53 -13.45
N GLY A 159 -10.71 2.50 -13.77
CA GLY A 159 -11.55 2.50 -14.97
C GLY A 159 -12.72 1.51 -14.96
N ARG A 160 -13.11 0.98 -13.79
CA ARG A 160 -14.26 0.08 -13.62
C ARG A 160 -15.15 0.49 -12.44
N ILE A 161 -16.41 0.10 -12.49
CA ILE A 161 -17.39 0.27 -11.41
C ILE A 161 -17.41 -1.00 -10.56
N LEU A 162 -17.24 -0.88 -9.24
CA LEU A 162 -17.41 -1.98 -8.31
C LEU A 162 -18.88 -2.12 -7.91
N MET A 163 -19.44 -3.31 -8.12
CA MET A 163 -20.83 -3.62 -7.78
C MET A 163 -20.93 -4.14 -6.34
N GLU A 164 -21.99 -3.76 -5.65
CA GLU A 164 -22.32 -4.35 -4.35
C GLU A 164 -22.67 -5.83 -4.49
N ARG A 165 -22.34 -6.61 -3.47
CA ARG A 165 -22.80 -7.99 -3.37
C ARG A 165 -24.32 -7.97 -3.11
N PRO A 166 -25.14 -8.72 -3.85
CA PRO A 166 -26.56 -8.81 -3.58
C PRO A 166 -26.81 -9.29 -2.15
N ILE A 167 -27.70 -8.61 -1.43
CA ILE A 167 -28.21 -9.09 -0.14
C ILE A 167 -29.14 -10.27 -0.48
N LEU A 168 -28.77 -11.47 -0.02
CA LEU A 168 -29.56 -12.70 -0.16
C LEU A 168 -30.50 -12.88 1.04
#